data_AF-A0A496XHG4-F1
#
_entry.id   AF-A0A496XHG4-F1
#
_cell.length_a   1.000
_cell.length_b   1.000
_cell.length_c   1.000
_cell.angle_alpha   90.00
_cell.angle_beta   90.00
_cell.angle_gamma   90.00
#
_symmetry.space_group_name_H-M   'P 1'
#
loop_
_entity.id
_entity.type
_entity.pdbx_description
1 polymer ?
#
loop_
_entity_poly.entity_id
_entity_poly.type
_entity_poly.pdbx_seq_one_letter_code
_entity_poly.pdbx_strand_id
1 'polypeptide(L)'
;LQTLEALGDELRFVLITSAATLAPFADAGNAAETEIEGLRLRVSVSSSEKCERCWHRRPEVGTITAHPTLCNRCVENIEGEGEQRNFA
;
A
#
# COMPACT_ATOMS: atom_id res chain seq x y z
N LEU A 1 3.61 -14.41 12.26
CA LEU A 1 2.73 -13.50 11.49
C LEU A 1 2.28 -12.26 12.27
N GLN A 2 2.22 -12.28 13.61
CA GLN A 2 1.99 -11.06 14.43
C GLN A 2 2.90 -9.87 14.06
N THR A 3 4.11 -10.14 13.54
CA THR A 3 5.05 -9.12 13.07
C THR A 3 4.58 -8.38 11.81
N LEU A 4 3.85 -9.04 10.89
CA LEU A 4 3.35 -8.38 9.67
C LEU A 4 2.12 -7.52 9.96
N GLU A 5 1.27 -7.94 10.89
CA GLU A 5 0.12 -7.14 11.36
C GLU A 5 0.58 -5.80 11.94
N ALA A 6 1.69 -5.78 12.69
CA ALA A 6 2.23 -4.58 13.30
C ALA A 6 2.60 -3.48 12.29
N LEU A 7 2.91 -3.84 11.03
CA LEU A 7 3.29 -2.88 9.99
C LEU A 7 2.09 -2.10 9.44
N GLY A 8 0.86 -2.61 9.54
CA GLY A 8 -0.33 -1.93 9.03
C GLY A 8 -0.20 -1.46 7.57
N ASP A 9 -0.53 -0.19 7.29
CA ASP A 9 -0.38 0.41 5.95
C ASP A 9 1.08 0.53 5.51
N GLU A 10 2.04 0.56 6.44
CA GLU A 10 3.47 0.64 6.12
C GLU A 10 4.03 -0.67 5.53
N LEU A 11 3.26 -1.77 5.57
CA LEU A 11 3.63 -3.02 4.90
C LEU A 11 3.92 -2.79 3.41
N ARG A 12 3.20 -1.87 2.75
CA ARG A 12 3.43 -1.55 1.35
C ARG A 12 4.78 -0.87 1.11
N PHE A 13 5.29 -0.12 2.09
CA PHE A 13 6.62 0.49 2.01
C PHE A 13 7.70 -0.56 2.17
N VAL A 14 7.56 -1.47 3.12
CA VAL A 14 8.51 -2.59 3.32
C VAL A 14 8.60 -3.46 2.07
N LEU A 15 7.46 -3.73 1.43
CA LEU A 15 7.39 -4.56 0.22
C LEU A 15 7.62 -3.78 -1.08
N ILE A 16 7.84 -2.46 -1.02
CA ILE A 16 8.05 -1.59 -2.20
C ILE A 16 6.90 -1.76 -3.22
N THR A 17 5.66 -1.73 -2.73
CA THR A 17 4.44 -1.87 -3.52
C THR A 17 3.50 -0.69 -3.31
N SER A 18 2.55 -0.50 -4.23
CA SER A 18 1.56 0.60 -4.11
C SER A 18 0.54 0.36 -2.98
N ALA A 19 0.28 -0.90 -2.65
CA ALA A 19 -0.59 -1.34 -1.57
C ALA A 19 -0.23 -2.77 -1.17
N ALA A 20 -0.38 -3.10 0.10
CA ALA A 20 -0.26 -4.44 0.64
C ALA A 20 -1.26 -4.60 1.78
N THR A 21 -1.94 -5.74 1.82
CA THR A 21 -2.96 -6.05 2.83
C THR A 21 -2.73 -7.44 3.36
N LEU A 22 -2.78 -7.61 4.68
CA LEU A 22 -2.78 -8.91 5.31
C LEU A 22 -4.23 -9.38 5.48
N ALA A 23 -4.50 -10.64 5.14
CA ALA A 23 -5.82 -11.25 5.23
C ALA A 23 -5.74 -12.62 5.94
N PRO A 24 -6.83 -13.11 6.55
CA PRO A 24 -6.88 -14.44 7.14
C PRO A 24 -6.50 -15.52 6.13
N PHE A 25 -5.78 -16.55 6.58
CA PHE A 25 -5.34 -17.64 5.72
C PHE A 25 -6.52 -18.38 5.05
N ALA A 26 -7.67 -18.46 5.74
CA ALA A 26 -8.90 -19.06 5.20
C ALA A 26 -9.41 -18.35 3.92
N ASP A 27 -9.08 -17.06 3.76
CA ASP A 27 -9.54 -16.24 2.62
C ASP A 27 -8.55 -16.29 1.44
N ALA A 28 -7.49 -17.10 1.53
CA ALA A 28 -6.42 -17.11 0.53
C ALA A 28 -6.88 -17.55 -0.87
N GLY A 29 -7.95 -18.34 -0.98
CA GLY A 29 -8.48 -18.82 -2.27
C GLY A 29 -7.39 -19.42 -3.17
N ASN A 30 -7.21 -18.84 -4.36
CA ASN A 30 -6.18 -19.22 -5.35
C ASN A 30 -4.82 -18.50 -5.19
N ALA A 31 -4.53 -17.89 -4.05
CA ALA A 31 -3.20 -17.31 -3.78
C ALA A 31 -2.11 -18.39 -3.88
N ALA A 32 -0.92 -18.00 -4.35
CA ALA A 32 0.20 -18.91 -4.51
C ALA A 32 0.75 -19.36 -3.15
N GLU A 33 1.21 -20.61 -3.08
CA GLU A 33 2.01 -21.07 -1.95
C GLU A 33 3.37 -20.37 -1.94
N THR A 34 3.91 -20.17 -0.74
CA THR A 34 5.25 -19.61 -0.55
C THR A 34 6.12 -20.64 0.17
N GLU A 35 7.42 -20.40 0.19
CA GLU A 35 8.37 -21.18 1.01
C GLU A 35 8.18 -21.01 2.52
N ILE A 36 7.33 -20.06 2.95
CA ILE A 36 7.01 -19.81 4.35
C ILE A 36 5.71 -20.54 4.70
N GLU A 37 5.80 -21.50 5.61
CA GLU A 37 4.65 -22.25 6.12
C GLU A 37 3.61 -21.28 6.73
N GLY A 38 2.33 -21.49 6.37
CA GLY A 38 1.24 -20.64 6.83
C GLY A 38 1.13 -19.27 6.14
N LEU A 39 1.89 -19.03 5.05
CA LEU A 39 1.79 -17.82 4.24
C LEU A 39 1.47 -18.15 2.78
N ARG A 40 0.42 -17.50 2.25
CA ARG A 40 0.10 -17.50 0.82
C ARG A 40 0.13 -16.08 0.28
N LEU A 41 0.51 -15.94 -0.99
CA LEU A 41 0.73 -14.64 -1.62
C LEU A 41 -0.12 -14.50 -2.89
N ARG A 42 -0.86 -13.40 -2.99
CA ARG A 42 -1.50 -12.98 -4.25
C ARG A 42 -0.89 -11.65 -4.67
N VAL A 43 -0.45 -11.57 -5.92
CA VAL A 43 0.08 -10.35 -6.53
C VAL A 43 -0.80 -9.97 -7.71
N SER A 44 -1.15 -8.69 -7.81
CA SER A 44 -1.92 -8.13 -8.93
C SER A 44 -1.41 -6.74 -9.27
N VAL A 45 -1.47 -6.39 -10.56
CA VAL A 45 -1.19 -5.03 -11.02
C VAL A 45 -2.32 -4.11 -10.55
N SER A 46 -1.97 -2.99 -9.94
CA SER A 46 -2.96 -1.96 -9.55
C SER A 46 -3.57 -1.32 -10.79
N SER A 47 -4.90 -1.18 -10.80
CA SER A 47 -5.65 -0.42 -11.81
C SER A 47 -5.70 1.08 -11.54
N SER A 48 -5.17 1.55 -10.40
CA SER A 48 -5.21 2.96 -10.03
C SER A 48 -4.14 3.78 -10.77
N GLU A 49 -4.40 5.09 -10.86
CA GLU A 49 -3.47 6.04 -11.45
C GLU A 49 -2.23 6.27 -10.58
N LYS A 50 -1.10 6.58 -11.22
CA LYS A 50 0.20 6.79 -10.58
C LYS A 50 0.30 8.21 -10.04
N CYS A 51 0.60 8.35 -8.74
CA CYS A 51 0.98 9.64 -8.15
C CYS A 51 2.36 10.09 -8.68
N GLU A 52 2.47 11.31 -9.19
CA GLU A 52 3.74 11.78 -9.80
C GLU A 52 4.86 12.03 -8.79
N ARG A 53 4.53 12.29 -7.52
CA ARG A 53 5.51 12.58 -6.47
C ARG A 53 6.09 11.31 -5.80
N CYS A 54 5.24 10.38 -5.38
CA CYS A 54 5.69 9.16 -4.68
C CYS A 54 5.66 7.88 -5.52
N TRP A 55 5.13 7.96 -6.76
CA TRP A 55 5.01 6.85 -7.71
C TRP A 55 4.13 5.67 -7.27
N HIS A 56 3.52 5.72 -6.09
CA HIS A 56 2.47 4.78 -5.73
C HIS A 56 1.22 5.01 -6.58
N ARG A 57 0.59 3.91 -6.97
CA ARG A 57 -0.72 3.91 -7.62
C ARG A 57 -1.82 3.94 -6.56
N ARG A 58 -2.66 4.97 -6.57
CA ARG A 58 -3.65 5.21 -5.52
C ARG A 58 -5.00 5.63 -6.11
N PRO A 59 -6.13 5.17 -5.55
CA PRO A 59 -7.46 5.39 -6.13
C PRO A 59 -7.88 6.87 -6.13
N GLU A 60 -7.32 7.69 -5.23
CA GLU A 60 -7.59 9.13 -5.15
C GLU A 60 -6.80 9.99 -6.16
N VAL A 61 -5.82 9.43 -6.87
CA VAL A 61 -5.09 10.20 -7.90
C VAL A 61 -6.06 10.57 -9.02
N GLY A 62 -6.12 11.85 -9.38
CA GLY A 62 -7.09 12.40 -10.33
C GLY A 62 -8.32 13.04 -9.69
N THR A 63 -8.56 12.83 -8.38
CA THR A 63 -9.79 13.33 -7.71
C THR A 63 -9.56 14.59 -6.88
N ILE A 64 -8.30 14.91 -6.54
CA ILE A 64 -7.95 16.07 -5.72
C ILE A 64 -7.82 17.31 -6.61
N THR A 65 -8.79 18.22 -6.58
CA THR A 65 -8.85 19.39 -7.49
C THR A 65 -7.60 20.26 -7.45
N ALA A 66 -7.04 20.51 -6.27
CA ALA A 66 -5.82 21.32 -6.11
C ALA A 66 -4.55 20.61 -6.60
N HIS A 67 -4.53 19.27 -6.56
CA HIS A 67 -3.37 18.43 -6.87
C HIS A 67 -3.78 17.20 -7.69
N PRO A 68 -4.23 17.36 -8.94
CA PRO A 68 -4.87 16.29 -9.71
C PRO A 68 -3.95 15.10 -10.01
N THR A 69 -2.63 15.28 -10.00
CA THR A 69 -1.66 14.19 -10.25
C THR A 69 -1.07 13.58 -8.97
N LEU A 70 -1.52 14.03 -7.79
CA LEU A 70 -1.01 13.57 -6.50
C LEU A 70 -2.02 12.70 -5.75
N CYS A 71 -1.51 11.92 -4.80
CA CYS A 71 -2.32 11.20 -3.83
C CYS A 71 -2.43 11.97 -2.51
N ASN A 72 -3.41 11.63 -1.66
CA ASN A 72 -3.67 12.33 -0.39
C ASN A 72 -2.43 12.38 0.52
N ARG A 73 -1.68 11.27 0.61
CA ARG A 73 -0.41 11.23 1.35
C ARG A 73 0.59 12.28 0.87
N CYS A 74 0.68 12.48 -0.45
CA CYS A 74 1.61 13.44 -1.00
C CYS A 74 1.17 14.87 -0.73
N VAL A 75 -0.13 15.15 -0.76
CA VAL A 75 -0.73 16.44 -0.38
C VAL A 75 -0.46 16.76 1.09
N GLU A 76 -0.72 15.83 2.00
CA GLU A 76 -0.43 16.00 3.43
C GLU A 76 1.04 16.32 3.70
N ASN A 77 1.96 15.73 2.93
CA ASN A 77 3.40 15.98 3.05
C ASN A 77 3.89 17.31 2.46
N ILE A 78 3.10 17.99 1.62
CA ILE A 78 3.50 19.28 1.02
C ILE A 78 2.75 20.47 1.63
N GLU A 79 1.54 20.24 2.13
CA GLU A 79 0.63 21.29 2.61
C GLU A 79 0.15 21.07 4.05
N GLY A 80 0.25 19.84 4.58
CA GLY A 80 -0.18 19.48 5.92
C GLY A 80 0.99 19.33 6.89
N GLU A 81 0.76 18.56 7.96
CA GLU A 81 1.74 18.34 9.04
C GLU A 81 2.78 17.26 8.66
N GLY A 82 2.60 16.63 7.50
CA GLY A 82 3.41 15.51 7.07
C GLY A 82 2.89 14.17 7.58
N GLU A 83 3.31 13.10 6.89
CA GLU A 83 2.93 11.75 7.33
C GLU A 83 3.78 11.30 8.53
N GLN A 84 3.16 10.54 9.44
CA GLN A 84 3.87 9.83 10.48
C GLN A 84 4.20 8.41 10.01
N ARG A 85 5.43 7.97 10.27
CA ARG A 85 5.92 6.62 9.94
C ARG A 85 6.59 6.02 11.16
N ASN A 86 6.23 4.80 11.51
CA ASN A 86 6.70 4.11 12.71
C ASN A 86 7.78 3.07 12.40
N PHE A 87 7.78 2.50 11.19
CA PHE A 87 8.66 1.39 10.81
C PHE A 87 9.46 1.69 9.55
N ALA A 88 8.78 2.04 8.47
CA ALA A 88 9.38 2.10 7.13
C ALA A 88 8.95 3.36 6.42
#